data_AF-A0A2G8JEM2-F1
#
_entry.id   AF-A0A2G8JEM2-F1
#
_cell.length_a   1.000
_cell.length_b   1.000
_cell.length_c   1.000
_cell.angle_alpha   90.00
_cell.angle_beta   90.00
_cell.angle_gamma   90.00
#
_symmetry.space_group_name_H-M   'P 1'
#
loop_
_entity.id
_entity.type
_entity.pdbx_description
1 polymer ?
#
loop_
_entity_poly.entity_id
_entity_poly.type
_entity_poly.pdbx_seq_one_letter_code
_entity_poly.pdbx_strand_id
1 'polypeptide(L)'
;DSHPDLQIPSKIPAKDVFNLTELSKHLSIENWIIPAVYAGHISHFVWVKPPWADQLPEGPRRVTVGRHVTYDTIRINWPDEYYLSDVMYADSEDMIDSKQLDVNVVTLKYKTKHDYIKYQTAEDVQLLENKDQESRKDTIKGDDLHTSAESKSLDSCQTFERKSADKLSTSDRLSGNCTENQKEEDCKECREGDLPGMNQNVLKVVEESVSTAGAFILDIDLDFFSTQNPFKLEYTLDQFNILKELYHFEAPKSSNKEELRQIQEKRAAQLSDLKNAITWCLKGDVESAHTDTDNLPKSWQKMLGLIKDLKASSAETLNGELLHMAGETTCDDEDDLPHHVSSDEEIGALMVQVQEVLSGIPKPIMVTIARSSLDDYCPKKQVGRIQELVIKMLNDLYTDVEVQKDYEDEIVSTPSETKT
;
A
#
# COMPACT_ATOMS: atom_id res chain seq x y z
N ASP A 1 -0.01 -6.04 1.37
CA ASP A 1 0.72 -4.79 1.55
C ASP A 1 0.56 -3.88 0.33
N SER A 2 0.41 -2.57 0.54
CA SER A 2 0.51 -1.54 -0.51
C SER A 2 1.98 -1.25 -0.88
N HIS A 3 2.92 -1.66 -0.04
CA HIS A 3 4.35 -1.64 -0.26
C HIS A 3 4.88 -3.09 -0.46
N PRO A 4 6.11 -3.29 -0.97
CA PRO A 4 6.62 -4.63 -1.19
C PRO A 4 7.35 -5.24 0.02
N ASP A 5 7.69 -4.48 1.06
CA ASP A 5 8.47 -4.90 2.24
C ASP A 5 9.78 -5.66 1.93
N LEU A 6 10.39 -5.32 0.78
CA LEU A 6 11.66 -5.87 0.33
C LEU A 6 12.83 -4.90 0.54
N GLN A 7 12.68 -3.89 1.39
CA GLN A 7 13.76 -2.94 1.62
C GLN A 7 14.95 -3.65 2.28
N ILE A 8 16.17 -3.21 1.95
CA ILE A 8 17.39 -3.73 2.54
C ILE A 8 17.94 -2.67 3.49
N PRO A 9 18.13 -2.96 4.79
CA PRO A 9 18.76 -2.02 5.69
C PRO A 9 20.17 -1.69 5.20
N SER A 10 20.38 -0.45 4.73
CA SER A 10 21.57 -0.07 3.94
C SER A 10 22.92 -0.34 4.61
N LYS A 11 22.92 -0.43 5.94
CA LYS A 11 24.10 -0.58 6.79
C LYS A 11 24.19 -1.89 7.56
N ILE A 12 23.29 -2.86 7.34
CA ILE A 12 23.35 -4.12 8.09
C ILE A 12 24.58 -4.94 7.66
N PRO A 13 25.54 -5.20 8.55
CA PRO A 13 26.62 -6.15 8.29
C PRO A 13 26.00 -7.54 8.11
N ALA A 14 26.38 -8.27 7.08
CA ALA A 14 25.79 -9.57 6.77
C ALA A 14 25.98 -10.60 7.90
N LYS A 15 27.05 -10.46 8.70
CA LYS A 15 27.26 -11.29 9.90
C LYS A 15 26.18 -11.09 10.97
N ASP A 16 25.59 -9.89 11.05
CA ASP A 16 24.65 -9.52 12.12
C ASP A 16 23.28 -10.18 11.88
N VAL A 17 22.97 -10.61 10.65
CA VAL A 17 21.78 -11.41 10.31
C VAL A 17 21.66 -12.68 11.15
N PHE A 18 22.79 -13.29 11.50
CA PHE A 18 22.81 -14.52 12.29
C PHE A 18 22.83 -14.26 13.80
N ASN A 19 22.74 -13.00 14.22
CA ASN A 19 22.67 -12.58 15.61
C ASN A 19 21.37 -11.80 15.84
N LEU A 20 20.38 -12.45 16.46
CA LEU A 20 19.06 -11.87 16.70
C LEU A 20 19.12 -10.48 17.38
N THR A 21 20.02 -10.29 18.34
CA THR A 21 20.14 -9.02 19.08
C THR A 21 20.73 -7.91 18.24
N GLU A 22 21.64 -8.22 17.32
CA GLU A 22 22.20 -7.20 16.41
C GLU A 22 21.23 -6.94 15.25
N LEU A 23 20.69 -8.01 14.65
CA LEU A 23 19.68 -7.93 13.59
C LEU A 23 18.49 -7.06 14.02
N SER A 24 17.94 -7.25 15.23
CA SER A 24 16.77 -6.50 15.70
C SER A 24 16.98 -4.99 15.79
N LYS A 25 18.24 -4.51 15.85
CA LYS A 25 18.54 -3.07 15.86
C LYS A 25 18.45 -2.43 14.47
N HIS A 26 18.45 -3.25 13.43
CA HIS A 26 18.42 -2.84 12.04
C HIS A 26 17.08 -3.09 11.37
N LEU A 27 16.20 -3.85 12.01
CA LEU A 27 14.92 -4.24 11.44
C LEU A 27 13.82 -3.24 11.78
N SER A 28 12.93 -3.10 10.81
CA SER A 28 11.61 -2.50 10.92
C SER A 28 10.66 -3.37 10.08
N ILE A 29 9.37 -3.02 10.07
CA ILE A 29 8.33 -3.80 9.40
C ILE A 29 8.59 -3.95 7.89
N GLU A 30 9.24 -2.97 7.26
CA GLU A 30 9.41 -2.91 5.80
C GLU A 30 10.66 -3.65 5.25
N ASN A 31 11.49 -4.23 6.13
CA ASN A 31 12.85 -4.62 5.75
C ASN A 31 13.36 -5.96 6.33
N TRP A 32 12.49 -6.78 6.91
CA TRP A 32 12.87 -8.06 7.53
C TRP A 32 12.98 -9.24 6.55
N ILE A 33 12.31 -9.16 5.39
CA ILE A 33 12.19 -10.28 4.43
C ILE A 33 13.54 -10.62 3.82
N ILE A 34 14.29 -9.63 3.32
CA ILE A 34 15.58 -9.87 2.65
C ILE A 34 16.63 -10.45 3.60
N PRO A 35 16.80 -9.99 4.85
CA PRO A 35 17.63 -10.68 5.84
C PRO A 35 17.24 -12.15 6.06
N ALA A 36 15.95 -12.47 6.12
CA ALA A 36 15.47 -13.86 6.24
C ALA A 36 15.78 -14.72 5.00
N VAL A 37 15.75 -14.12 3.80
CA VAL A 37 16.23 -14.77 2.56
C VAL A 37 17.71 -15.06 2.65
N TYR A 38 18.54 -14.08 3.05
CA TYR A 38 19.99 -14.26 3.19
C TYR A 38 20.35 -15.36 4.21
N ALA A 39 19.61 -15.43 5.32
CA ALA A 39 19.74 -16.50 6.32
C ALA A 39 19.31 -17.89 5.79
N GLY A 40 18.59 -17.95 4.67
CA GLY A 40 18.11 -19.18 4.04
C GLY A 40 16.77 -19.68 4.57
N HIS A 41 15.99 -18.83 5.25
CA HIS A 41 14.66 -19.17 5.74
C HIS A 41 13.57 -19.00 4.68
N ILE A 42 13.76 -18.07 3.74
CA ILE A 42 12.81 -17.76 2.67
C ILE A 42 13.48 -18.00 1.31
N SER A 43 12.80 -18.74 0.44
CA SER A 43 13.25 -19.02 -0.94
C SER A 43 12.26 -18.54 -2.00
N HIS A 44 11.01 -18.28 -1.60
CA HIS A 44 9.93 -17.83 -2.46
C HIS A 44 9.24 -16.65 -1.79
N PHE A 45 8.92 -15.62 -2.56
CA PHE A 45 8.18 -14.45 -2.13
C PHE A 45 7.09 -14.14 -3.16
N VAL A 46 5.86 -13.97 -2.68
CA VAL A 46 4.72 -13.58 -3.53
C VAL A 46 4.13 -12.30 -2.97
N TRP A 47 4.29 -11.21 -3.70
CA TRP A 47 3.65 -9.95 -3.37
C TRP A 47 2.29 -9.89 -4.07
N VAL A 48 1.23 -10.05 -3.28
CA VAL A 48 -0.14 -9.80 -3.72
C VAL A 48 -0.46 -8.33 -3.41
N LYS A 49 -0.33 -7.48 -4.42
CA LYS A 49 -0.44 -6.02 -4.30
C LYS A 49 -1.83 -5.50 -4.67
N PRO A 50 -2.29 -4.37 -4.12
CA PRO A 50 -3.51 -3.73 -4.57
C PRO A 50 -3.30 -3.01 -5.92
N PRO A 51 -4.37 -2.62 -6.63
CA PRO A 51 -4.26 -2.03 -7.97
C PRO A 51 -3.49 -0.71 -8.07
N TRP A 52 -3.34 0.01 -6.97
CA TRP A 52 -2.67 1.31 -6.89
C TRP A 52 -1.19 1.23 -6.47
N ALA A 53 -0.67 0.04 -6.22
CA ALA A 53 0.75 -0.17 -5.93
C ALA A 53 1.47 -0.55 -7.22
N ASP A 54 2.52 0.15 -7.59
CA ASP A 54 3.28 -0.03 -8.85
C ASP A 54 4.80 -0.09 -8.65
N GLN A 55 5.29 -0.01 -7.41
CA GLN A 55 6.71 0.11 -7.07
C GLN A 55 7.61 -1.03 -7.57
N LEU A 56 7.03 -2.21 -7.87
CA LEU A 56 7.75 -3.29 -8.55
C LEU A 56 6.93 -3.84 -9.71
N PRO A 57 7.59 -4.20 -10.82
CA PRO A 57 6.89 -4.66 -12.01
C PRO A 57 6.18 -6.01 -11.77
N GLU A 58 5.03 -6.24 -12.40
CA GLU A 58 4.31 -7.51 -12.29
C GLU A 58 5.08 -8.69 -12.91
N GLY A 59 4.80 -9.90 -12.42
CA GLY A 59 5.29 -11.16 -12.98
C GLY A 59 6.40 -11.87 -12.19
N PRO A 60 6.83 -13.05 -12.68
CA PRO A 60 7.85 -13.87 -12.04
C PRO A 60 9.26 -13.31 -12.28
N ARG A 61 10.10 -13.37 -11.26
CA ARG A 61 11.53 -13.05 -11.32
C ARG A 61 12.33 -14.01 -10.46
N ARG A 62 13.58 -14.24 -10.86
CA ARG A 62 14.55 -14.95 -10.06
C ARG A 62 15.71 -14.02 -9.77
N VAL A 63 15.96 -13.79 -8.49
CA VAL A 63 16.99 -12.89 -8.00
C VAL A 63 17.90 -13.62 -7.01
N THR A 64 18.97 -12.97 -6.60
CA THR A 64 20.00 -13.50 -5.73
C THR A 64 20.32 -12.46 -4.68
N VAL A 65 20.23 -12.87 -3.42
CA VAL A 65 20.59 -12.08 -2.25
C VAL A 65 21.91 -12.61 -1.73
N GLY A 66 22.89 -11.76 -1.46
CA GLY A 66 24.21 -12.18 -1.01
C GLY A 66 24.97 -11.10 -0.28
N ARG A 67 26.13 -11.48 0.25
CA ARG A 67 27.04 -10.57 0.95
C ARG A 67 28.00 -9.95 -0.04
N HIS A 68 28.05 -8.63 -0.12
CA HIS A 68 28.95 -7.93 -1.01
C HIS A 68 30.41 -8.07 -0.54
N VAL A 69 31.33 -8.43 -1.44
CA VAL A 69 32.74 -8.74 -1.12
C VAL A 69 33.50 -7.57 -0.47
N THR A 70 33.23 -6.35 -0.90
CA THR A 70 33.89 -5.13 -0.39
C THR A 70 33.22 -4.54 0.85
N TYR A 71 31.89 -4.45 0.88
CA TYR A 71 31.15 -3.73 1.92
C TYR A 71 30.74 -4.60 3.11
N ASP A 72 30.79 -5.94 2.95
CA ASP A 72 30.38 -6.91 3.97
C ASP A 72 28.90 -6.77 4.42
N THR A 73 28.08 -6.12 3.61
CA THR A 73 26.63 -5.94 3.80
C THR A 73 25.83 -6.78 2.81
N ILE A 74 24.55 -6.99 3.09
CA ILE A 74 23.63 -7.72 2.19
C ILE A 74 23.28 -6.84 0.98
N ARG A 75 23.20 -7.45 -0.21
CA ARG A 75 22.78 -6.83 -1.47
C ARG A 75 21.93 -7.80 -2.29
N ILE A 76 21.29 -7.28 -3.34
CA ILE A 76 20.45 -8.05 -4.26
C ILE A 76 20.81 -7.75 -5.71
N ASN A 77 20.68 -8.73 -6.61
CA ASN A 77 20.95 -8.54 -8.04
C ASN A 77 19.73 -8.14 -8.89
N TRP A 78 18.74 -7.46 -8.31
CA TRP A 78 17.56 -6.99 -9.04
C TRP A 78 17.81 -5.55 -9.53
N PRO A 79 18.00 -5.32 -10.85
CA PRO A 79 18.36 -4.01 -11.39
C PRO A 79 17.13 -3.13 -11.62
N ASP A 80 16.29 -3.02 -10.59
CA ASP A 80 15.08 -2.19 -10.58
C ASP A 80 15.37 -0.86 -9.92
N GLU A 81 14.60 0.18 -10.27
CA GLU A 81 14.72 1.50 -9.66
C GLU A 81 14.60 1.40 -8.14
N TYR A 82 13.68 0.57 -7.65
CA TYR A 82 13.48 0.28 -6.22
C TYR A 82 14.78 -0.06 -5.45
N TYR A 83 15.73 -0.77 -6.06
CA TYR A 83 17.00 -1.10 -5.40
C TYR A 83 18.16 -0.20 -5.82
N LEU A 84 18.07 0.45 -6.98
CA LEU A 84 19.13 1.32 -7.49
C LEU A 84 19.11 2.69 -6.82
N SER A 85 17.92 3.24 -6.56
CA SER A 85 17.71 4.51 -5.87
C SER A 85 18.24 4.47 -4.42
N ASP A 86 18.06 3.32 -3.77
CA ASP A 86 18.57 2.99 -2.42
C ASP A 86 20.01 2.48 -2.40
N VAL A 87 20.66 2.31 -3.56
CA VAL A 87 22.06 1.83 -3.69
C VAL A 87 22.26 0.39 -3.14
N MET A 88 21.23 -0.44 -3.30
CA MET A 88 21.16 -1.82 -2.78
C MET A 88 21.39 -2.90 -3.84
N TYR A 89 21.48 -2.52 -5.12
CA TYR A 89 21.84 -3.45 -6.18
C TYR A 89 23.33 -3.83 -6.12
N ALA A 90 23.62 -5.10 -6.38
CA ALA A 90 24.97 -5.59 -6.66
C ALA A 90 24.95 -6.69 -7.72
N ASP A 91 26.01 -6.76 -8.53
CA ASP A 91 26.15 -7.87 -9.46
C ASP A 91 26.40 -9.18 -8.70
N SER A 92 25.97 -10.29 -9.28
CA SER A 92 26.17 -11.61 -8.67
C SER A 92 27.66 -11.97 -8.52
N GLU A 93 28.52 -11.44 -9.38
CA GLU A 93 29.98 -11.63 -9.30
C GLU A 93 30.62 -10.92 -8.10
N ASP A 94 29.97 -9.88 -7.56
CA ASP A 94 30.44 -9.12 -6.38
C ASP A 94 29.88 -9.67 -5.07
N MET A 95 29.11 -10.76 -5.13
CA MET A 95 28.45 -11.35 -3.97
C MET A 95 28.96 -12.76 -3.65
N ILE A 96 29.05 -13.04 -2.35
CA ILE A 96 29.36 -14.35 -1.80
C ILE A 96 28.29 -14.79 -0.79
N ASP A 97 28.31 -16.07 -0.42
CA ASP A 97 27.33 -16.69 0.49
C ASP A 97 25.87 -16.52 0.02
N SER A 98 25.66 -16.48 -1.29
CA SER A 98 24.40 -16.07 -1.90
C SER A 98 23.27 -17.11 -1.79
N LYS A 99 22.03 -16.61 -1.75
CA LYS A 99 20.78 -17.38 -1.78
C LYS A 99 19.93 -16.93 -2.97
N GLN A 100 19.29 -17.91 -3.61
CA GLN A 100 18.31 -17.62 -4.66
C GLN A 100 16.95 -17.30 -4.03
N LEU A 101 16.26 -16.34 -4.64
CA LEU A 101 14.90 -15.96 -4.29
C LEU A 101 14.05 -15.93 -5.56
N ASP A 102 12.97 -16.70 -5.55
CA ASP A 102 11.94 -16.65 -6.58
C ASP A 102 10.85 -15.68 -6.13
N VAL A 103 10.64 -14.61 -6.91
CA VAL A 103 9.70 -13.53 -6.63
C VAL A 103 8.56 -13.59 -7.63
N ASN A 104 7.32 -13.43 -7.16
CA ASN A 104 6.17 -13.16 -8.01
C ASN A 104 5.45 -11.91 -7.53
N VAL A 105 5.20 -10.97 -8.42
CA VAL A 105 4.38 -9.79 -8.15
C VAL A 105 3.07 -9.95 -8.92
N VAL A 106 1.94 -9.92 -8.20
CA VAL A 106 0.61 -10.09 -8.78
C VAL A 106 -0.38 -9.08 -8.18
N THR A 107 -1.22 -8.49 -9.02
CA THR A 107 -2.25 -7.54 -8.58
C THR A 107 -3.55 -8.24 -8.23
N LEU A 108 -4.04 -8.01 -7.00
CA LEU A 108 -5.39 -8.37 -6.60
C LEU A 108 -6.39 -7.37 -7.18
N LYS A 109 -7.34 -7.86 -7.97
CA LYS A 109 -8.40 -7.01 -8.52
C LYS A 109 -9.63 -7.07 -7.60
N TYR A 110 -10.44 -6.02 -7.57
CA TYR A 110 -11.72 -6.00 -6.86
C TYR A 110 -12.82 -5.28 -7.65
N LYS A 111 -14.09 -5.50 -7.29
CA LYS A 111 -15.25 -4.77 -7.82
C LYS A 111 -16.12 -4.32 -6.65
N THR A 112 -16.49 -3.04 -6.64
CA THR A 112 -17.30 -2.44 -5.57
C THR A 112 -18.79 -2.76 -5.67
N LYS A 113 -19.29 -3.15 -6.85
CA LYS A 113 -20.75 -3.18 -7.10
C LYS A 113 -21.49 -4.39 -6.54
N HIS A 114 -20.88 -5.55 -6.23
CA HIS A 114 -21.66 -6.79 -6.03
C HIS A 114 -21.45 -7.60 -4.73
N ASP A 115 -20.46 -7.35 -3.86
CA ASP A 115 -20.21 -8.28 -2.72
C ASP A 115 -19.81 -7.66 -1.37
N TYR A 116 -19.93 -6.35 -1.15
CA TYR A 116 -19.47 -5.73 0.11
C TYR A 116 -20.38 -5.99 1.33
N ILE A 117 -21.55 -6.63 1.17
CA ILE A 117 -22.54 -6.83 2.25
C ILE A 117 -21.96 -7.64 3.42
N LYS A 118 -21.05 -8.60 3.16
CA LYS A 118 -20.49 -9.48 4.21
C LYS A 118 -19.73 -8.72 5.32
N TYR A 119 -19.16 -7.57 4.98
CA TYR A 119 -18.29 -6.79 5.86
C TYR A 119 -18.86 -5.41 6.21
N GLN A 120 -20.16 -5.18 5.93
CA GLN A 120 -20.87 -3.99 6.38
C GLN A 120 -21.10 -4.01 7.89
N THR A 121 -20.97 -2.84 8.52
CA THR A 121 -21.46 -2.61 9.88
C THR A 121 -22.98 -2.37 9.86
N ALA A 122 -23.64 -2.46 11.02
CA ALA A 122 -25.06 -2.14 11.14
C ALA A 122 -25.37 -0.68 10.73
N GLU A 123 -24.42 0.23 10.91
CA GLU A 123 -24.52 1.64 10.51
C GLU A 123 -24.41 1.80 8.99
N ASP A 124 -23.54 1.02 8.33
CA ASP A 124 -23.41 1.02 6.86
C ASP A 124 -24.68 0.50 6.18
N VAL A 125 -25.28 -0.57 6.73
CA VAL A 125 -26.57 -1.10 6.27
C VAL A 125 -27.64 -0.02 6.36
N GLN A 126 -27.67 0.74 7.46
CA GLN A 126 -28.66 1.80 7.68
C GLN A 126 -28.45 3.00 6.75
N LEU A 127 -27.19 3.36 6.45
CA LEU A 127 -26.84 4.39 5.46
C LEU A 127 -27.24 3.99 4.04
N LEU A 128 -27.09 2.73 3.66
CA LEU A 128 -27.54 2.20 2.37
C LEU A 128 -29.06 2.16 2.28
N GLU A 129 -29.75 1.70 3.34
CA GLU A 129 -31.21 1.74 3.42
C GLU A 129 -31.74 3.18 3.29
N ASN A 130 -31.04 4.16 3.87
CA ASN A 130 -31.39 5.57 3.75
C ASN A 130 -31.13 6.12 2.34
N LYS A 131 -29.99 5.80 1.71
CA LYS A 131 -29.68 6.18 0.31
C LYS A 131 -30.64 5.55 -0.70
N ASP A 132 -31.04 4.29 -0.49
CA ASP A 132 -32.06 3.61 -1.29
C ASP A 132 -33.45 4.22 -1.10
N GLN A 133 -33.76 4.71 0.11
CA GLN A 133 -35.01 5.44 0.36
C GLN A 133 -35.01 6.84 -0.25
N GLU A 134 -33.87 7.53 -0.30
CA GLU A 134 -33.71 8.83 -0.97
C GLU A 134 -33.78 8.69 -2.49
N SER A 135 -33.08 7.72 -3.08
CA SER A 135 -33.15 7.46 -4.53
C SER A 135 -34.56 7.04 -4.98
N ARG A 136 -35.29 6.27 -4.17
CA ARG A 136 -36.71 5.95 -4.41
C ARG A 136 -37.64 7.16 -4.25
N LYS A 137 -37.29 8.15 -3.42
CA LYS A 137 -38.05 9.41 -3.30
C LYS A 137 -37.81 10.35 -4.49
N ASP A 138 -36.61 10.36 -5.05
CA ASP A 138 -36.29 11.15 -6.25
C ASP A 138 -36.89 10.57 -7.53
N THR A 139 -37.23 9.28 -7.55
CA THR A 139 -37.90 8.64 -8.68
C THR A 139 -39.43 8.89 -8.72
N ILE A 140 -40.03 9.54 -7.70
CA ILE A 140 -41.48 9.82 -7.62
C ILE A 140 -41.80 11.32 -7.85
N LYS A 141 -40.86 12.12 -8.37
CA LYS A 141 -41.13 13.51 -8.79
C LYS A 141 -40.87 13.70 -10.28
N GLY A 142 -41.79 13.16 -11.08
CA GLY A 142 -41.85 13.38 -12.52
C GLY A 142 -43.20 12.93 -13.06
N ASP A 143 -44.22 13.77 -12.87
CA ASP A 143 -45.35 14.04 -13.78
C ASP A 143 -46.57 14.53 -13.01
N ASP A 144 -46.54 15.81 -12.60
CA ASP A 144 -47.76 16.57 -12.29
C ASP A 144 -48.21 17.30 -13.57
N LEU A 145 -49.26 16.77 -14.21
CA LEU A 145 -50.13 17.54 -15.09
C LEU A 145 -51.53 17.61 -14.48
N HIS A 146 -51.78 18.77 -13.89
CA HIS A 146 -53.05 19.22 -13.36
C HIS A 146 -54.20 19.13 -14.39
N THR A 147 -55.29 18.48 -13.99
CA THR A 147 -56.65 18.96 -14.26
C THR A 147 -57.49 18.85 -12.99
N SER A 148 -57.92 20.01 -12.52
CA SER A 148 -58.82 20.20 -11.39
C SER A 148 -60.27 19.86 -11.76
N ALA A 149 -60.98 19.09 -10.93
CA ALA A 149 -62.28 19.48 -10.37
C ALA A 149 -62.88 18.39 -9.47
N GLU A 150 -63.26 18.85 -8.27
CA GLU A 150 -64.41 18.44 -7.46
C GLU A 150 -64.39 17.15 -6.60
N SER A 151 -64.18 17.45 -5.32
CA SER A 151 -64.69 16.84 -4.09
C SER A 151 -65.86 15.84 -4.16
N LYS A 152 -65.71 14.71 -3.46
CA LYS A 152 -66.48 14.42 -2.23
C LYS A 152 -65.92 13.19 -1.49
N SER A 153 -66.02 13.31 -0.17
CA SER A 153 -65.49 12.50 0.93
C SER A 153 -66.25 11.20 1.23
N LEU A 154 -65.61 10.37 2.07
CA LEU A 154 -66.14 9.28 2.92
C LEU A 154 -66.50 7.98 2.16
N ASP A 155 -66.25 6.75 2.62
CA ASP A 155 -65.83 6.24 3.93
C ASP A 155 -65.33 4.77 3.82
N SER A 156 -64.65 4.27 4.85
CA SER A 156 -64.51 2.86 5.28
C SER A 156 -63.79 1.83 4.38
N CYS A 157 -62.67 1.21 4.80
CA CYS A 157 -62.49 0.16 5.82
C CYS A 157 -62.58 -1.27 5.22
N GLN A 158 -61.72 -2.17 5.72
CA GLN A 158 -61.78 -3.64 5.69
C GLN A 158 -61.11 -4.34 4.48
N THR A 159 -59.89 -4.88 4.64
CA THR A 159 -59.45 -6.15 5.28
C THR A 159 -59.49 -7.37 4.35
N PHE A 160 -58.62 -8.34 4.70
CA PHE A 160 -58.48 -9.73 4.23
C PHE A 160 -57.62 -9.93 2.97
N GLU A 161 -56.38 -10.35 3.13
CA GLU A 161 -55.88 -11.70 3.50
C GLU A 161 -55.80 -12.68 2.31
N ARG A 162 -54.57 -13.21 2.19
CA ARG A 162 -54.20 -14.61 1.96
C ARG A 162 -54.09 -15.17 0.53
N LYS A 163 -52.83 -15.54 0.30
CA LYS A 163 -52.29 -16.88 -0.03
C LYS A 163 -51.93 -17.16 -1.49
N SER A 164 -50.62 -17.32 -1.66
CA SER A 164 -49.92 -18.44 -2.32
C SER A 164 -50.67 -19.22 -3.40
N ALA A 165 -50.06 -19.34 -4.58
CA ALA A 165 -49.22 -20.49 -4.91
C ALA A 165 -48.68 -20.40 -6.35
N ASP A 166 -47.40 -20.75 -6.48
CA ASP A 166 -46.82 -21.62 -7.50
C ASP A 166 -46.96 -21.35 -9.01
N LYS A 167 -45.77 -21.28 -9.62
CA LYS A 167 -45.26 -22.12 -10.72
C LYS A 167 -45.34 -21.64 -12.17
N LEU A 168 -44.10 -21.46 -12.67
CA LEU A 168 -43.51 -22.06 -13.87
C LEU A 168 -43.90 -21.52 -15.27
N SER A 169 -42.88 -20.89 -15.84
CA SER A 169 -42.25 -21.21 -17.14
C SER A 169 -42.71 -20.58 -18.45
N THR A 170 -41.63 -20.25 -19.18
CA THR A 170 -41.40 -20.35 -20.62
C THR A 170 -41.93 -19.25 -21.55
N SER A 171 -40.92 -18.58 -22.13
CA SER A 171 -40.76 -18.15 -23.53
C SER A 171 -41.81 -17.22 -24.13
N ASP A 172 -41.37 -16.03 -24.56
CA ASP A 172 -41.08 -15.85 -25.99
C ASP A 172 -40.32 -14.54 -26.26
N ARG A 173 -39.32 -14.65 -27.13
CA ARG A 173 -38.59 -13.53 -27.75
C ARG A 173 -39.33 -13.12 -29.02
N LEU A 174 -39.71 -11.85 -29.17
CA LEU A 174 -39.87 -11.13 -30.44
C LEU A 174 -39.70 -9.63 -30.16
N SER A 175 -38.51 -9.07 -30.37
CA SER A 175 -38.13 -8.24 -31.53
C SER A 175 -39.03 -7.03 -31.79
N GLY A 176 -38.53 -5.84 -31.49
CA GLY A 176 -39.06 -4.56 -31.95
C GLY A 176 -37.94 -3.53 -32.04
N ASN A 177 -37.46 -3.29 -33.27
CA ASN A 177 -36.46 -2.28 -33.61
C ASN A 177 -36.95 -0.87 -33.24
N CYS A 178 -36.06 -0.05 -32.67
CA CYS A 178 -36.09 1.41 -32.81
C CYS A 178 -34.65 1.94 -32.96
N THR A 179 -34.56 2.96 -33.80
CA THR A 179 -33.42 3.47 -34.57
C THR A 179 -32.41 4.30 -33.78
N GLU A 180 -31.19 4.33 -34.33
CA GLU A 180 -30.01 5.11 -33.93
C GLU A 180 -30.29 6.61 -33.69
N ASN A 181 -29.77 7.15 -32.59
CA ASN A 181 -28.72 8.17 -32.57
C ASN A 181 -28.61 8.82 -31.19
N GLN A 182 -27.51 8.55 -30.47
CA GLN A 182 -26.62 9.59 -29.93
C GLN A 182 -25.36 8.91 -29.37
N LYS A 183 -24.22 9.54 -29.67
CA LYS A 183 -22.87 9.03 -29.43
C LYS A 183 -22.57 8.95 -27.92
N GLU A 184 -22.28 7.76 -27.43
CA GLU A 184 -21.45 7.55 -26.25
C GLU A 184 -20.07 7.11 -26.72
N GLU A 185 -19.05 7.89 -26.34
CA GLU A 185 -17.64 7.47 -26.44
C GLU A 185 -17.41 6.38 -25.40
N ASP A 186 -17.43 5.14 -25.88
CA ASP A 186 -17.21 3.91 -25.12
C ASP A 186 -15.83 3.88 -24.45
N CYS A 187 -15.84 3.89 -23.12
CA CYS A 187 -14.83 3.25 -22.29
C CYS A 187 -14.85 1.75 -22.59
N LYS A 188 -13.97 1.31 -23.51
CA LYS A 188 -13.80 -0.12 -23.85
C LYS A 188 -13.10 -0.86 -22.72
N GLU A 189 -13.81 -1.16 -21.64
CA GLU A 189 -13.51 -2.31 -20.77
C GLU A 189 -14.61 -2.61 -19.74
N CYS A 190 -15.88 -2.53 -20.13
CA CYS A 190 -16.98 -2.92 -19.23
C CYS A 190 -18.08 -3.64 -20.02
N ARG A 191 -17.85 -4.91 -20.41
CA ARG A 191 -18.94 -5.82 -20.76
C ARG A 191 -18.85 -7.11 -19.95
N GLU A 192 -19.82 -7.20 -19.05
CA GLU A 192 -20.59 -8.37 -18.62
C GLU A 192 -19.87 -9.70 -18.39
N GLY A 193 -19.84 -10.09 -17.11
CA GLY A 193 -19.57 -11.44 -16.63
C GLY A 193 -19.49 -11.45 -15.11
N ASP A 194 -20.58 -11.85 -14.45
CA ASP A 194 -20.53 -12.42 -13.10
C ASP A 194 -19.75 -13.73 -13.18
N LEU A 195 -18.60 -13.87 -12.53
CA LEU A 195 -17.91 -15.16 -12.43
C LEU A 195 -17.04 -15.24 -11.16
N PRO A 196 -17.12 -16.34 -10.39
CA PRO A 196 -16.01 -16.85 -9.60
C PRO A 196 -14.72 -16.87 -10.43
N GLY A 197 -13.59 -16.47 -9.87
CA GLY A 197 -12.30 -16.53 -10.56
C GLY A 197 -11.78 -15.22 -11.16
N MET A 198 -12.26 -14.05 -10.69
CA MET A 198 -11.67 -12.75 -11.05
C MET A 198 -10.16 -12.69 -10.72
N ASN A 199 -9.77 -13.33 -9.62
CA ASN A 199 -8.39 -13.45 -9.17
C ASN A 199 -7.82 -14.87 -9.36
N GLN A 200 -8.30 -15.63 -10.36
CA GLN A 200 -7.82 -16.99 -10.63
C GLN A 200 -6.30 -17.04 -10.89
N ASN A 201 -5.74 -16.01 -11.53
CA ASN A 201 -4.29 -15.90 -11.75
C ASN A 201 -3.53 -15.71 -10.43
N VAL A 202 -4.04 -14.86 -9.53
CA VAL A 202 -3.45 -14.65 -8.20
C VAL A 202 -3.46 -15.95 -7.42
N LEU A 203 -4.63 -16.61 -7.35
CA LEU A 203 -4.77 -17.91 -6.68
C LEU A 203 -3.78 -18.94 -7.24
N LYS A 204 -3.68 -19.06 -8.57
CA LYS A 204 -2.75 -19.98 -9.22
C LYS A 204 -1.30 -19.71 -8.84
N VAL A 205 -0.85 -18.45 -8.90
CA VAL A 205 0.54 -18.07 -8.56
C VAL A 205 0.85 -18.37 -7.09
N VAL A 206 -0.08 -18.05 -6.19
CA VAL A 206 0.09 -18.31 -4.76
C VAL A 206 0.10 -19.82 -4.49
N GLU A 207 -0.85 -20.58 -5.06
CA GLU A 207 -0.95 -22.03 -4.91
C GLU A 207 0.30 -22.75 -5.42
N GLU A 208 0.82 -22.36 -6.61
CA GLU A 208 2.05 -22.92 -7.18
C GLU A 208 3.27 -22.65 -6.28
N SER A 209 3.37 -21.43 -5.74
CA SER A 209 4.47 -21.03 -4.85
C SER A 209 4.41 -21.78 -3.51
N VAL A 210 3.23 -21.85 -2.89
CA VAL A 210 3.01 -22.58 -1.63
C VAL A 210 3.26 -24.07 -1.80
N SER A 211 2.79 -24.67 -2.90
CA SER A 211 3.02 -26.09 -3.20
C SER A 211 4.50 -26.42 -3.38
N THR A 212 5.27 -25.49 -3.97
CA THR A 212 6.71 -25.65 -4.18
C THR A 212 7.49 -25.50 -2.86
N ALA A 213 7.12 -24.54 -2.01
CA ALA A 213 7.80 -24.28 -0.74
C ALA A 213 7.41 -25.28 0.37
N GLY A 214 6.19 -25.83 0.33
CA GLY A 214 5.65 -26.78 1.32
C GLY A 214 5.10 -26.13 2.60
N ALA A 215 5.48 -24.88 2.90
CA ALA A 215 4.95 -24.07 3.99
C ALA A 215 5.13 -22.58 3.65
N PHE A 216 4.34 -21.70 4.28
CA PHE A 216 4.44 -20.26 4.06
C PHE A 216 3.99 -19.45 5.28
N ILE A 217 4.53 -18.24 5.38
CA ILE A 217 4.11 -17.18 6.30
C ILE A 217 3.18 -16.26 5.49
N LEU A 218 2.06 -15.86 6.08
CA LEU A 218 1.15 -14.87 5.50
C LEU A 218 1.37 -13.54 6.20
N ASP A 219 1.94 -12.58 5.49
CA ASP A 219 2.15 -11.22 5.99
C ASP A 219 1.05 -10.28 5.46
N ILE A 220 0.38 -9.56 6.37
CA ILE A 220 -0.75 -8.69 6.03
C ILE A 220 -0.53 -7.30 6.60
N ASP A 221 -0.12 -6.39 5.74
CA ASP A 221 -0.15 -4.97 6.05
C ASP A 221 -1.55 -4.41 5.86
N LEU A 222 -2.04 -3.72 6.89
CA LEU A 222 -3.38 -3.15 6.88
C LEU A 222 -3.52 -2.01 5.87
N ASP A 223 -2.41 -1.40 5.45
CA ASP A 223 -2.39 -0.39 4.40
C ASP A 223 -2.72 -0.96 3.00
N PHE A 224 -2.72 -2.29 2.84
CA PHE A 224 -3.24 -2.97 1.65
C PHE A 224 -4.69 -2.58 1.34
N PHE A 225 -5.48 -2.36 2.40
CA PHE A 225 -6.90 -2.07 2.27
C PHE A 225 -7.21 -0.57 2.18
N SER A 226 -6.28 0.27 2.62
CA SER A 226 -6.36 1.73 2.53
C SER A 226 -4.99 2.29 2.89
N THR A 227 -4.37 3.02 1.96
CA THR A 227 -3.02 3.57 2.15
C THR A 227 -3.00 5.06 1.92
N GLN A 228 -2.13 5.77 2.62
CA GLN A 228 -1.87 7.18 2.37
C GLN A 228 -0.37 7.44 2.42
N ASN A 229 0.11 8.25 1.49
CA ASN A 229 1.46 8.82 1.57
C ASN A 229 1.52 9.88 2.71
N PRO A 230 2.25 9.63 3.81
CA PRO A 230 2.32 10.56 4.94
C PRO A 230 3.03 11.87 4.58
N PHE A 231 4.03 11.84 3.70
CA PHE A 231 4.79 13.02 3.31
C PHE A 231 3.96 14.02 2.50
N LYS A 232 2.95 13.56 1.74
CA LYS A 232 1.98 14.46 1.09
C LYS A 232 1.13 15.26 2.09
N LEU A 233 1.04 14.81 3.35
CA LEU A 233 0.31 15.49 4.42
C LEU A 233 1.22 16.38 5.27
N GLU A 234 2.50 16.02 5.40
CA GLU A 234 3.48 16.75 6.21
C GLU A 234 4.06 18.00 5.53
N TYR A 235 4.23 17.96 4.21
CA TYR A 235 4.89 19.03 3.45
C TYR A 235 3.90 19.84 2.62
N THR A 236 4.16 21.14 2.49
CA THR A 236 3.47 21.95 1.47
C THR A 236 3.90 21.50 0.08
N LEU A 237 3.08 21.79 -0.94
CA LEU A 237 3.39 21.44 -2.32
C LEU A 237 4.76 21.98 -2.77
N ASP A 238 5.10 23.21 -2.37
CA ASP A 238 6.40 23.83 -2.71
C ASP A 238 7.57 23.13 -2.01
N GLN A 239 7.42 22.80 -0.73
CA GLN A 239 8.43 22.05 0.03
C GLN A 239 8.66 20.67 -0.58
N PHE A 240 7.57 19.97 -0.93
CA PHE A 240 7.62 18.66 -1.56
C PHE A 240 8.28 18.71 -2.95
N ASN A 241 7.99 19.73 -3.75
CA ASN A 241 8.65 19.94 -5.05
C ASN A 241 10.16 20.21 -4.91
N ILE A 242 10.59 20.90 -3.85
CA ILE A 242 12.03 21.10 -3.58
C ILE A 242 12.68 19.76 -3.22
N LEU A 243 12.03 18.92 -2.41
CA LEU A 243 12.52 17.56 -2.11
C LEU A 243 12.67 16.73 -3.39
N LYS A 244 11.62 16.69 -4.23
CA LYS A 244 11.67 16.02 -5.54
C LYS A 244 12.84 16.48 -6.38
N GLU A 245 13.06 17.78 -6.50
CA GLU A 245 14.17 18.31 -7.30
C GLU A 245 15.55 17.94 -6.72
N LEU A 246 15.70 17.99 -5.39
CA LEU A 246 16.98 17.68 -4.73
C LEU A 246 17.32 16.19 -4.80
N TYR A 247 16.32 15.34 -4.65
CA TYR A 247 16.46 13.88 -4.58
C TYR A 247 16.16 13.16 -5.88
N HIS A 248 15.84 13.88 -6.96
CA HIS A 248 15.60 13.31 -8.28
C HIS A 248 16.71 12.32 -8.66
N PHE A 249 16.28 11.16 -9.14
CA PHE A 249 17.09 10.06 -9.59
C PHE A 249 16.69 9.69 -11.02
N GLU A 250 17.66 9.61 -11.93
CA GLU A 250 17.38 9.19 -13.31
C GLU A 250 17.54 7.67 -13.40
N ALA A 251 16.42 6.97 -13.60
CA ALA A 251 16.40 5.52 -13.79
C ALA A 251 17.32 5.07 -14.96
N PRO A 252 17.96 3.89 -14.86
CA PRO A 252 18.83 3.39 -15.91
C PRO A 252 18.05 3.10 -17.20
N LYS A 253 18.66 3.39 -18.35
CA LYS A 253 18.06 3.11 -19.67
C LYS A 253 18.45 1.74 -20.21
N SER A 254 19.41 1.08 -19.57
CA SER A 254 19.89 -0.24 -19.97
C SER A 254 20.22 -1.10 -18.74
N SER A 255 20.27 -2.42 -18.95
CA SER A 255 20.70 -3.40 -17.94
C SER A 255 22.21 -3.65 -17.97
N ASN A 256 22.99 -2.73 -18.52
CA ASN A 256 24.45 -2.86 -18.56
C ASN A 256 25.06 -2.72 -17.15
N LYS A 257 25.79 -3.75 -16.71
CA LYS A 257 26.39 -3.81 -15.37
C LYS A 257 27.25 -2.58 -15.01
N GLU A 258 28.03 -2.07 -15.96
CA GLU A 258 28.92 -0.94 -15.73
C GLU A 258 28.13 0.38 -15.62
N GLU A 259 27.08 0.53 -16.42
CA GLU A 259 26.16 1.67 -16.30
C GLU A 259 25.45 1.67 -14.95
N LEU A 260 24.93 0.51 -14.51
CA LEU A 260 24.27 0.36 -13.21
C LEU A 260 25.21 0.71 -12.06
N ARG A 261 26.48 0.26 -12.11
CA ARG A 261 27.49 0.64 -11.10
C ARG A 261 27.72 2.14 -11.05
N GLN A 262 27.92 2.78 -12.21
CA GLN A 262 28.16 4.23 -12.28
C GLN A 262 26.96 5.05 -11.79
N ILE A 263 25.73 4.61 -12.07
CA ILE A 263 24.51 5.24 -11.58
C ILE A 263 24.43 5.16 -10.05
N GLN A 264 24.67 3.99 -9.47
CA GLN A 264 24.67 3.82 -8.02
C GLN A 264 25.78 4.63 -7.33
N GLU A 265 26.97 4.72 -7.92
CA GLU A 265 28.06 5.55 -7.38
C GLU A 265 27.67 7.04 -7.34
N LYS A 266 27.03 7.54 -8.42
CA LYS A 266 26.51 8.91 -8.46
C LYS A 266 25.40 9.12 -7.43
N ARG A 267 24.48 8.16 -7.31
CA ARG A 267 23.38 8.21 -6.35
C ARG A 267 23.89 8.21 -4.91
N ALA A 268 24.83 7.33 -4.58
CA ALA A 268 25.48 7.30 -3.26
C ALA A 268 26.17 8.64 -2.92
N ALA A 269 26.86 9.24 -3.89
CA ALA A 269 27.47 10.55 -3.72
C ALA A 269 26.43 11.66 -3.50
N GLN A 270 25.33 11.66 -4.26
CA GLN A 270 24.21 12.60 -4.10
C GLN A 270 23.59 12.48 -2.71
N LEU A 271 23.19 11.28 -2.29
CA LEU A 271 22.57 11.04 -0.98
C LEU A 271 23.51 11.48 0.16
N SER A 272 24.81 11.15 0.05
CA SER A 272 25.80 11.59 1.03
C SER A 272 25.95 13.11 1.07
N ASP A 273 25.95 13.80 -0.09
CA ASP A 273 26.05 15.26 -0.16
C ASP A 273 24.81 15.94 0.45
N LEU A 274 23.61 15.45 0.15
CA LEU A 274 22.35 15.97 0.70
C LEU A 274 22.27 15.76 2.22
N LYS A 275 22.68 14.60 2.73
CA LYS A 275 22.75 14.34 4.18
C LYS A 275 23.73 15.29 4.89
N ASN A 276 24.87 15.57 4.26
CA ASN A 276 25.84 16.55 4.77
C ASN A 276 25.25 17.96 4.75
N ALA A 277 24.53 18.34 3.68
CA ALA A 277 23.85 19.63 3.58
C ALA A 277 22.81 19.81 4.69
N ILE A 278 21.96 18.81 4.93
CA ILE A 278 20.97 18.81 6.03
C ILE A 278 21.67 18.99 7.37
N THR A 279 22.70 18.17 7.63
CA THR A 279 23.46 18.22 8.89
C THR A 279 24.11 19.60 9.10
N TRP A 280 24.67 20.18 8.05
CA TRP A 280 25.28 21.51 8.09
C TRP A 280 24.23 22.60 8.35
N CYS A 281 23.10 22.58 7.65
CA CYS A 281 22.00 23.54 7.81
C CYS A 281 21.34 23.47 9.20
N LEU A 282 21.28 22.28 9.80
CA LEU A 282 20.69 22.08 11.13
C LEU A 282 21.64 22.45 12.28
N LYS A 283 22.94 22.17 12.14
CA LYS A 283 23.96 22.51 13.15
C LYS A 283 24.36 23.98 13.12
N GLY A 284 24.31 24.61 11.95
CA GLY A 284 24.67 26.01 11.81
C GLY A 284 23.69 26.89 12.56
N ASP A 285 24.22 27.83 13.35
CA ASP A 285 23.51 29.06 13.65
C ASP A 285 23.57 29.91 12.37
N VAL A 286 22.81 29.48 11.34
CA VAL A 286 22.85 30.07 9.98
C VAL A 286 22.34 31.52 9.98
N GLU A 287 21.87 32.00 11.13
CA GLU A 287 21.53 33.40 11.41
C GLU A 287 22.71 34.23 11.92
N SER A 288 23.85 33.62 12.25
CA SER A 288 25.06 34.36 12.58
C SER A 288 25.63 35.06 11.34
N ALA A 289 25.89 36.35 11.46
CA ALA A 289 26.22 37.29 10.37
C ALA A 289 27.54 37.02 9.59
N HIS A 290 28.14 35.83 9.76
CA HIS A 290 29.43 35.45 9.19
C HIS A 290 29.41 34.16 8.36
N THR A 291 28.25 33.54 8.17
CA THR A 291 28.13 32.35 7.31
C THR A 291 28.04 32.80 5.84
N ASP A 292 29.09 32.56 5.06
CA ASP A 292 29.10 32.83 3.61
C ASP A 292 28.22 31.81 2.87
N THR A 293 26.92 32.09 2.80
CA THR A 293 25.93 31.26 2.11
C THR A 293 25.95 31.42 0.59
N ASP A 294 26.56 32.49 0.09
CA ASP A 294 26.51 32.85 -1.33
C ASP A 294 27.42 31.96 -2.19
N ASN A 295 28.46 31.37 -1.58
CA ASN A 295 29.39 30.45 -2.24
C ASN A 295 29.01 28.95 -2.10
N LEU A 296 27.85 28.63 -1.53
CA LEU A 296 27.39 27.25 -1.40
C LEU A 296 26.97 26.62 -2.74
N PRO A 297 27.08 25.29 -2.90
CA PRO A 297 26.44 24.58 -4.01
C PRO A 297 24.95 24.90 -4.09
N LYS A 298 24.40 24.94 -5.31
CA LYS A 298 22.98 25.26 -5.52
C LYS A 298 22.04 24.32 -4.76
N SER A 299 22.37 23.02 -4.69
CA SER A 299 21.61 22.03 -3.90
C SER A 299 21.59 22.40 -2.42
N TRP A 300 22.71 22.85 -1.86
CA TRP A 300 22.81 23.28 -0.46
C TRP A 300 22.06 24.58 -0.20
N GLN A 301 22.08 25.53 -1.14
CA GLN A 301 21.28 26.76 -1.04
C GLN A 301 19.79 26.46 -1.03
N LYS A 302 19.33 25.53 -1.89
CA LYS A 302 17.93 25.06 -1.90
C LYS A 302 17.55 24.34 -0.62
N MET A 303 18.40 23.41 -0.16
CA MET A 303 18.21 22.71 1.11
C MET A 303 18.14 23.67 2.29
N LEU A 304 18.99 24.70 2.31
CA LEU A 304 18.97 25.74 3.33
C LEU A 304 17.66 26.54 3.29
N GLY A 305 17.18 26.91 2.09
CA GLY A 305 15.89 27.56 1.91
C GLY A 305 14.73 26.71 2.45
N LEU A 306 14.71 25.43 2.11
CA LEU A 306 13.73 24.46 2.60
C LEU A 306 13.75 24.35 4.12
N ILE A 307 14.92 24.18 4.74
CA ILE A 307 15.04 24.04 6.20
C ILE A 307 14.61 25.33 6.92
N LYS A 308 14.90 26.51 6.35
CA LYS A 308 14.43 27.78 6.91
C LYS A 308 12.91 27.89 6.87
N ASP A 309 12.30 27.50 5.75
CA ASP A 309 10.85 27.50 5.58
C ASP A 309 10.17 26.52 6.55
N LEU A 310 10.69 25.29 6.67
CA LEU A 310 10.20 24.27 7.62
C LEU A 310 10.28 24.73 9.09
N LYS A 311 11.37 25.39 9.47
CA LYS A 311 11.53 25.98 10.81
C LYS A 311 10.58 27.15 11.06
N ALA A 312 10.16 27.86 10.01
CA ALA A 312 9.19 28.95 10.14
C ALA A 312 7.75 28.43 10.23
N SER A 313 7.46 27.27 9.62
CA SER A 313 6.12 26.67 9.58
C SER A 313 5.82 25.74 10.77
N SER A 314 6.82 25.29 11.52
CA SER A 314 6.66 24.41 12.68
C SER A 314 7.44 24.90 13.92
N ALA A 315 6.83 24.76 15.09
CA ALA A 315 7.48 25.02 16.38
C ALA A 315 8.33 23.84 16.87
N GLU A 316 8.21 22.67 16.21
CA GLU A 316 8.93 21.46 16.59
C GLU A 316 10.36 21.45 16.03
N THR A 317 11.24 20.71 16.70
CA THR A 317 12.62 20.57 16.24
C THR A 317 12.66 19.67 15.01
N LEU A 318 13.20 20.19 13.91
CA LEU A 318 13.30 19.44 12.67
C LEU A 318 14.24 18.23 12.84
N ASN A 319 13.73 17.04 12.53
CA ASN A 319 14.53 15.82 12.48
C ASN A 319 15.17 15.70 11.10
N GLY A 320 16.49 15.88 11.03
CA GLY A 320 17.24 15.78 9.77
C GLY A 320 17.25 14.39 9.14
N GLU A 321 17.08 13.33 9.94
CA GLU A 321 17.00 11.96 9.41
C GLU A 321 15.63 11.73 8.75
N LEU A 322 14.53 12.17 9.39
CA LEU A 322 13.21 12.13 8.76
C LEU A 322 13.15 12.96 7.48
N LEU A 323 13.76 14.16 7.47
CA LEU A 323 13.84 14.98 6.26
C LEU A 323 14.62 14.30 5.13
N HIS A 324 15.71 13.58 5.48
CA HIS A 324 16.48 12.83 4.50
C HIS A 324 15.66 11.68 3.91
N MET A 325 15.00 10.89 4.76
CA MET A 325 14.14 9.78 4.34
C MET A 325 12.96 10.27 3.51
N ALA A 326 12.30 11.36 3.92
CA ALA A 326 11.22 11.96 3.12
C ALA A 326 11.72 12.31 1.72
N GLY A 327 12.90 12.92 1.60
CA GLY A 327 13.52 13.19 0.30
C GLY A 327 13.82 11.93 -0.51
N GLU A 328 14.39 10.89 0.11
CA GLU A 328 14.64 9.59 -0.53
C GLU A 328 13.34 9.01 -1.12
N THR A 329 12.20 9.14 -0.43
CA THR A 329 10.91 8.64 -0.92
C THR A 329 10.27 9.47 -2.05
N THR A 330 10.90 10.56 -2.47
CA THR A 330 10.41 11.44 -3.54
C THR A 330 11.17 11.30 -4.86
N CYS A 331 12.10 10.34 -4.96
CA CYS A 331 13.06 10.28 -6.07
C CYS A 331 12.52 9.78 -7.40
N ASP A 332 11.31 9.24 -7.43
CA ASP A 332 10.74 8.57 -8.60
C ASP A 332 9.88 9.56 -9.40
N ASP A 333 10.20 9.69 -10.70
CA ASP A 333 9.58 10.69 -11.59
C ASP A 333 8.11 10.38 -11.94
N GLU A 334 7.70 9.10 -11.89
CA GLU A 334 6.35 8.66 -12.25
C GLU A 334 5.56 8.03 -11.07
N ASP A 335 6.23 7.58 -10.01
CA ASP A 335 5.61 6.75 -8.96
C ASP A 335 5.85 7.37 -7.56
N ASP A 336 5.00 8.31 -7.15
CA ASP A 336 4.93 8.70 -5.73
C ASP A 336 4.62 7.46 -4.87
N LEU A 337 5.11 7.41 -3.62
CA LEU A 337 4.63 6.42 -2.64
C LEU A 337 3.09 6.28 -2.71
N PRO A 338 2.55 5.04 -2.65
CA PRO A 338 1.13 4.76 -2.76
C PRO A 338 0.24 5.71 -1.95
N HIS A 339 -0.81 6.23 -2.59
CA HIS A 339 -1.81 7.06 -1.92
C HIS A 339 -3.20 6.73 -2.45
N HIS A 340 -3.94 5.96 -1.67
CA HIS A 340 -5.31 5.56 -1.98
C HIS A 340 -6.09 5.27 -0.69
N VAL A 341 -6.73 6.33 -0.17
CA VAL A 341 -7.61 6.21 1.01
C VAL A 341 -8.95 5.63 0.55
N SER A 342 -9.12 4.32 0.74
CA SER A 342 -10.29 3.58 0.28
C SER A 342 -11.56 3.91 1.08
N SER A 343 -12.72 3.79 0.43
CA SER A 343 -14.01 3.82 1.12
C SER A 343 -14.29 2.54 1.91
N ASP A 344 -15.30 2.55 2.79
CA ASP A 344 -15.71 1.33 3.52
C ASP A 344 -16.21 0.23 2.56
N GLU A 345 -16.87 0.61 1.46
CA GLU A 345 -17.30 -0.34 0.42
C GLU A 345 -16.11 -0.97 -0.31
N GLU A 346 -15.06 -0.20 -0.57
CA GLU A 346 -13.83 -0.69 -1.20
C GLU A 346 -13.05 -1.63 -0.26
N ILE A 347 -12.89 -1.25 1.01
CA ILE A 347 -12.29 -2.11 2.05
C ILE A 347 -13.05 -3.44 2.12
N GLY A 348 -14.38 -3.40 2.15
CA GLY A 348 -15.22 -4.60 2.16
C GLY A 348 -15.04 -5.47 0.91
N ALA A 349 -14.99 -4.87 -0.27
CA ALA A 349 -14.78 -5.58 -1.53
C ALA A 349 -13.39 -6.25 -1.59
N LEU A 350 -12.33 -5.56 -1.16
CA LEU A 350 -10.98 -6.12 -1.06
C LEU A 350 -10.93 -7.29 -0.08
N MET A 351 -11.58 -7.15 1.09
CA MET A 351 -11.65 -8.23 2.10
C MET A 351 -12.28 -9.51 1.54
N VAL A 352 -13.34 -9.40 0.73
CA VAL A 352 -13.95 -10.55 0.04
C VAL A 352 -12.95 -11.23 -0.89
N GLN A 353 -12.22 -10.44 -1.68
CA GLN A 353 -11.27 -10.98 -2.66
C GLN A 353 -10.04 -11.62 -2.00
N VAL A 354 -9.52 -11.03 -0.92
CA VAL A 354 -8.47 -11.64 -0.10
C VAL A 354 -8.97 -12.95 0.50
N GLN A 355 -10.19 -12.98 1.06
CA GLN A 355 -10.77 -14.19 1.61
C GLN A 355 -10.95 -15.29 0.57
N GLU A 356 -11.39 -14.95 -0.64
CA GLU A 356 -11.55 -15.90 -1.76
C GLU A 356 -10.21 -16.55 -2.10
N VAL A 357 -9.15 -15.76 -2.27
CA VAL A 357 -7.80 -16.27 -2.55
C VAL A 357 -7.29 -17.15 -1.40
N LEU A 358 -7.41 -16.69 -0.16
CA LEU A 358 -6.94 -17.44 1.01
C LEU A 358 -7.72 -18.74 1.23
N SER A 359 -9.01 -18.78 0.87
CA SER A 359 -9.83 -20.00 0.96
C SER A 359 -9.39 -21.10 -0.01
N GLY A 360 -8.70 -20.72 -1.08
CA GLY A 360 -8.21 -21.63 -2.12
C GLY A 360 -6.82 -22.20 -1.87
N ILE A 361 -6.14 -21.83 -0.78
CA ILE A 361 -4.77 -22.26 -0.47
C ILE A 361 -4.67 -22.95 0.89
N PRO A 362 -3.59 -23.72 1.16
CA PRO A 362 -3.36 -24.32 2.47
C PRO A 362 -3.27 -23.29 3.60
N LYS A 363 -3.51 -23.72 4.85
CA LYS A 363 -3.35 -22.87 6.05
C LYS A 363 -1.88 -22.43 6.21
N PRO A 364 -1.60 -21.13 6.44
CA PRO A 364 -0.24 -20.65 6.73
C PRO A 364 0.28 -21.21 8.06
N ILE A 365 1.60 -21.28 8.22
CA ILE A 365 2.22 -21.68 9.49
C ILE A 365 2.21 -20.55 10.53
N MET A 366 2.15 -19.31 10.06
CA MET A 366 2.15 -18.09 10.87
C MET A 366 1.50 -16.97 10.06
N VAL A 367 0.77 -16.09 10.75
CA VAL A 367 0.23 -14.86 10.17
C VAL A 367 0.84 -13.69 10.93
N THR A 368 1.44 -12.76 10.20
CA THR A 368 1.92 -11.47 10.73
C THR A 368 1.00 -10.37 10.22
N ILE A 369 0.76 -9.35 11.05
CA ILE A 369 -0.10 -8.22 10.70
C ILE A 369 0.62 -6.93 11.08
N ALA A 370 1.00 -6.15 10.08
CA ALA A 370 1.57 -4.82 10.27
C ALA A 370 0.49 -3.76 10.20
N ARG A 371 0.46 -2.86 11.19
CA ARG A 371 -0.60 -1.84 11.31
C ARG A 371 -0.29 -0.56 10.55
N SER A 372 0.99 -0.24 10.39
CA SER A 372 1.52 0.98 9.74
C SER A 372 0.75 2.25 10.18
N SER A 373 0.46 2.33 11.48
CA SER A 373 -0.37 3.39 12.07
C SER A 373 0.42 4.50 12.74
N LEU A 374 1.68 4.22 13.12
CA LEU A 374 2.56 5.19 13.80
C LEU A 374 3.28 6.10 12.80
N ASP A 375 3.58 5.56 11.62
CA ASP A 375 4.19 6.18 10.45
C ASP A 375 3.15 6.72 9.44
N ASP A 376 1.86 6.59 9.76
CA ASP A 376 0.73 7.13 9.00
C ASP A 376 0.53 6.53 7.59
N TYR A 377 1.17 5.42 7.23
CA TYR A 377 0.92 4.76 5.93
C TYR A 377 -0.49 4.14 5.84
N CYS A 378 -0.98 3.54 6.92
CA CYS A 378 -2.38 3.15 7.06
C CYS A 378 -3.16 4.28 7.77
N PRO A 379 -4.26 4.82 7.17
CA PRO A 379 -4.99 5.92 7.78
C PRO A 379 -5.46 5.62 9.21
N LYS A 380 -5.01 6.44 10.18
CA LYS A 380 -5.31 6.28 11.63
C LYS A 380 -6.80 6.12 11.95
N LYS A 381 -7.68 6.70 11.13
CA LYS A 381 -9.14 6.60 11.30
C LYS A 381 -9.73 5.26 10.84
N GLN A 382 -9.03 4.52 9.98
CA GLN A 382 -9.49 3.28 9.38
C GLN A 382 -8.77 2.04 9.94
N VAL A 383 -7.52 2.19 10.38
CA VAL A 383 -6.67 1.05 10.81
C VAL A 383 -7.35 0.12 11.83
N GLY A 384 -8.06 0.66 12.82
CA GLY A 384 -8.75 -0.14 13.83
C GLY A 384 -9.85 -1.03 13.23
N ARG A 385 -10.69 -0.44 12.37
CA ARG A 385 -11.74 -1.17 11.66
C ARG A 385 -11.15 -2.21 10.71
N ILE A 386 -10.14 -1.86 9.93
CA ILE A 386 -9.49 -2.79 8.99
C ILE A 386 -8.92 -3.99 9.76
N GLN A 387 -8.22 -3.75 10.88
CA GLN A 387 -7.67 -4.81 11.73
C GLN A 387 -8.76 -5.77 12.23
N GLU A 388 -9.89 -5.24 12.73
CA GLU A 388 -11.01 -6.07 13.20
C GLU A 388 -11.59 -6.95 12.08
N LEU A 389 -11.73 -6.40 10.87
CA LEU A 389 -12.24 -7.14 9.72
C LEU A 389 -11.27 -8.22 9.25
N VAL A 390 -9.95 -7.95 9.24
CA VAL A 390 -8.92 -8.94 8.91
C VAL A 390 -8.92 -10.08 9.92
N ILE A 391 -8.94 -9.77 11.23
CA ILE A 391 -9.00 -10.80 12.29
C ILE A 391 -10.27 -11.64 12.16
N LYS A 392 -11.42 -11.01 11.87
CA LYS A 392 -12.67 -11.73 11.61
C LYS A 392 -12.55 -12.66 10.40
N MET A 393 -12.01 -12.16 9.28
CA MET A 393 -11.79 -12.96 8.06
C MET A 393 -10.90 -14.18 8.35
N LEU A 394 -9.81 -14.01 9.09
CA LEU A 394 -8.89 -15.10 9.44
C LEU A 394 -9.55 -16.13 10.36
N ASN A 395 -10.36 -15.69 11.33
CA ASN A 395 -11.14 -16.59 12.19
C ASN A 395 -12.17 -17.40 11.39
N ASP A 396 -12.87 -16.75 10.46
CA ASP A 396 -13.84 -17.40 9.56
C ASP A 396 -13.17 -18.47 8.68
N LEU A 397 -11.90 -18.27 8.27
CA LEU A 397 -11.15 -19.19 7.41
C LEU A 397 -10.51 -20.36 8.16
N TYR A 398 -9.84 -20.09 9.28
CA TYR A 398 -8.90 -21.04 9.86
C TYR A 398 -9.33 -21.67 11.18
N THR A 399 -10.37 -21.13 11.84
CA THR A 399 -10.86 -21.47 13.19
C THR A 399 -9.77 -21.41 14.27
N ASP A 400 -10.16 -21.07 15.51
CA ASP A 400 -9.26 -21.06 16.68
C ASP A 400 -7.95 -20.28 16.47
N VAL A 401 -8.04 -19.08 15.88
CA VAL A 401 -6.88 -18.20 15.68
C VAL A 401 -6.54 -17.52 17.00
N GLU A 402 -5.40 -17.88 17.59
CA GLU A 402 -4.81 -17.13 18.70
C GLU A 402 -4.26 -15.81 18.18
N VAL A 403 -4.72 -14.70 18.75
CA VAL A 403 -4.30 -13.35 18.35
C VAL A 403 -3.49 -12.72 19.47
N GLN A 404 -2.22 -12.48 19.20
CA GLN A 404 -1.31 -11.72 20.05
C GLN A 404 -1.16 -10.31 19.48
N LYS A 405 -1.25 -9.29 20.33
CA LYS A 405 -1.16 -7.88 19.95
C LYS A 405 0.06 -7.25 20.61
N ASP A 406 1.24 -7.55 20.07
CA ASP A 406 2.53 -7.17 20.69
C ASP A 406 2.69 -5.66 20.92
N TYR A 407 2.03 -4.84 20.10
CA TYR A 407 2.03 -3.38 20.27
C TYR A 407 1.31 -2.90 21.55
N GLU A 408 0.46 -3.72 22.18
CA GLU A 408 -0.20 -3.36 23.45
C GLU A 408 0.79 -3.43 24.64
N ASP A 409 1.78 -4.32 24.58
CA ASP A 409 2.78 -4.50 25.63
C ASP A 409 3.84 -3.37 25.64
N GLU A 410 4.13 -2.78 24.48
CA GLU A 410 5.07 -1.65 24.38
C GLU A 410 4.55 -0.37 25.06
N ILE A 411 3.23 -0.13 25.01
CA ILE A 411 2.58 1.06 25.59
C ILE A 411 2.65 1.07 27.13
N VAL A 412 2.77 -0.09 27.77
CA VAL A 412 2.86 -0.21 29.23
C VAL A 412 4.28 0.08 29.74
N SER A 413 5.28 0.08 28.87
CA SER A 413 6.70 0.16 29.23
C SER A 413 7.30 1.57 29.25
N THR A 414 6.59 2.62 28.80
CA THR A 414 7.04 4.01 28.96
C THR A 414 6.71 4.53 30.36
N PRO A 415 7.69 4.78 31.25
CA PRO A 415 7.43 5.46 32.51
C PRO A 415 7.09 6.92 32.18
N SER A 416 6.00 7.40 32.74
CA SER A 416 5.72 8.83 32.82
C SER A 416 6.91 9.54 33.47
N GLU A 417 7.73 10.24 32.70
CA GLU A 417 8.60 11.27 33.26
C GLU A 417 7.70 12.39 33.79
N THR A 418 7.34 12.26 35.06
CA THR A 418 6.84 13.35 35.89
C THR A 418 7.86 14.47 35.86
N LYS A 419 7.53 15.54 35.14
CA LYS A 419 8.15 16.86 35.30
C LYS A 419 7.95 17.31 36.75
N THR A 420 9.06 17.45 37.48
CA THR A 420 9.22 18.42 38.57
C THR A 420 10.38 19.32 38.25
#